data_AF-A0A973C7I8-F1
#
_entry.id   AF-A0A973C7I8-F1
#
_cell.length_a   1.000
_cell.length_b   1.000
_cell.length_c   1.000
_cell.angle_alpha   90.00
_cell.angle_beta   90.00
_cell.angle_gamma   90.00
#
_symmetry.space_group_name_H-M   'P 1'
#
loop_
_entity.id
_entity.type
_entity.pdbx_description
1 polymer ?
#
loop_
_entity_poly.entity_id
_entity_poly.type
_entity_poly.pdbx_seq_one_letter_code
_entity_poly.pdbx_strand_id
1 'polypeptide(L)'
;MVSVADSFTLIIDTEYVEEVSVPAQHRYFFTYTITLTNPLSQSVNLSSIQLLLTDGDGTVSKLNNPFQDNDYLISSQQDFCYSNDIITHSPLSIVQGKIEVQLNASELVVIMVEPFRLVTPNLLH
;
A
#
# COMPACT_ATOMS: atom_id res chain seq x y z
N MET A 1 19.68 -18.28 -0.96
CA MET A 1 19.63 -17.25 -2.02
C MET A 1 18.51 -16.31 -1.61
N VAL A 2 18.80 -15.02 -1.43
CA VAL A 2 17.78 -14.00 -1.12
C VAL A 2 17.01 -13.72 -2.42
N SER A 3 15.68 -13.64 -2.38
CA SER A 3 14.90 -13.30 -3.57
C SER A 3 15.16 -11.84 -3.95
N VAL A 4 15.09 -11.50 -5.24
CA VAL A 4 15.18 -10.10 -5.69
C VAL A 4 14.10 -9.24 -5.01
N ALA A 5 12.92 -9.83 -4.75
CA ALA A 5 11.82 -9.18 -4.04
C ALA A 5 12.24 -8.68 -2.65
N ASP A 6 13.01 -9.49 -1.90
CA ASP A 6 13.42 -9.19 -0.52
C ASP A 6 14.43 -8.03 -0.44
N SER A 7 15.03 -7.64 -1.58
CA SER A 7 15.95 -6.50 -1.64
C SER A 7 15.21 -5.17 -1.70
N PHE A 8 13.96 -5.16 -2.16
CA PHE A 8 13.16 -3.93 -2.19
C PHE A 8 12.76 -3.53 -0.78
N THR A 9 12.81 -2.23 -0.50
CA THR A 9 12.34 -1.68 0.78
C THR A 9 10.97 -1.08 0.58
N LEU A 10 10.01 -1.51 1.41
CA LEU A 10 8.64 -1.03 1.42
C LEU A 10 8.35 -0.37 2.77
N ILE A 11 7.99 0.91 2.75
CA ILE A 11 7.60 1.68 3.93
C ILE A 11 6.16 2.12 3.75
N ILE A 12 5.36 1.97 4.81
CA ILE A 12 3.94 2.30 4.81
C ILE A 12 3.66 3.19 6.02
N ASP A 13 3.17 4.39 5.74
CA ASP A 13 2.71 5.33 6.73
C ASP A 13 1.19 5.46 6.63
N THR A 14 0.51 5.52 7.77
CA THR A 14 -0.94 5.63 7.84
C THR A 14 -1.34 6.69 8.84
N GLU A 15 -2.39 7.46 8.52
CA GLU A 15 -2.90 8.52 9.38
C GLU A 15 -4.43 8.44 9.44
N TYR A 16 -4.99 8.65 10.64
CA TYR A 16 -6.42 8.84 10.84
C TYR A 16 -6.76 10.31 10.76
N VAL A 17 -7.70 10.68 9.89
CA VAL A 17 -8.10 12.08 9.69
C VAL A 17 -9.39 12.36 10.44
N GLU A 18 -9.27 12.84 11.67
CA GLU A 18 -10.40 13.10 12.56
C GLU A 18 -11.38 14.14 11.98
N GLU A 19 -10.86 15.18 11.34
CA GLU A 19 -11.64 16.34 10.84
C GLU A 19 -12.75 15.97 9.85
N VAL A 20 -12.55 14.91 9.05
CA VAL A 20 -13.50 14.44 8.03
C VAL A 20 -14.12 13.09 8.38
N SER A 21 -13.76 12.53 9.53
CA SER A 21 -14.33 11.28 10.03
C SER A 21 -15.64 11.54 10.77
N VAL A 22 -16.58 10.60 10.65
CA VAL A 22 -17.87 10.65 11.35
C VAL A 22 -18.10 9.31 12.04
N PRO A 23 -17.48 9.05 13.20
CA PRO A 23 -17.58 7.77 13.91
C PRO A 23 -19.03 7.37 14.23
N ALA A 24 -19.89 8.35 14.55
CA ALA A 24 -21.32 8.12 14.81
C ALA A 24 -22.09 7.55 13.60
N GLN A 25 -21.52 7.64 12.40
CA GLN A 25 -22.07 7.07 11.16
C GLN A 25 -21.25 5.88 10.65
N HIS A 26 -20.32 5.32 11.44
CA HIS A 26 -19.41 4.26 10.99
C HIS A 26 -18.64 4.66 9.72
N ARG A 27 -18.07 5.87 9.73
CA ARG A 27 -17.24 6.40 8.64
C ARG A 27 -15.93 6.91 9.22
N TYR A 28 -14.87 6.15 9.02
CA TYR A 28 -13.53 6.48 9.48
C TYR A 28 -12.65 6.75 8.27
N PHE A 29 -12.07 7.95 8.22
CA PHE A 29 -11.23 8.40 7.13
C PHE A 29 -9.77 8.21 7.51
N PHE A 30 -9.02 7.56 6.63
CA PHE A 30 -7.58 7.39 6.76
C PHE A 30 -6.89 7.85 5.49
N THR A 31 -5.64 8.27 5.63
CA THR A 31 -4.70 8.36 4.52
C THR A 31 -3.64 7.28 4.71
N TYR A 32 -3.08 6.80 3.60
CA TYR A 32 -1.89 5.98 3.65
C TYR A 32 -0.92 6.40 2.57
N THR A 33 0.37 6.30 2.87
CA THR A 33 1.47 6.56 1.94
C THR A 33 2.30 5.31 1.81
N ILE A 34 2.54 4.87 0.58
CA ILE A 34 3.42 3.75 0.28
C ILE A 34 4.67 4.29 -0.38
N THR A 35 5.82 3.99 0.20
CA THR A 35 7.13 4.27 -0.36
C THR A 35 7.83 2.95 -0.72
N LEU A 36 8.16 2.79 -1.99
CA LEU A 36 8.88 1.64 -2.53
C LEU A 36 10.25 2.07 -3.06
N THR A 37 11.33 1.60 -2.46
CA THR A 37 12.71 1.89 -2.87
C THR A 37 13.22 0.81 -3.81
N ASN A 38 13.70 1.21 -4.99
CA ASN A 38 14.41 0.33 -5.92
C ASN A 38 15.89 0.18 -5.51
N PRO A 39 16.32 -0.99 -5.01
CA PRO A 39 17.68 -1.23 -4.53
C PRO A 39 18.65 -1.61 -5.67
N LEU A 40 18.17 -1.73 -6.90
CA LEU A 40 18.96 -2.24 -8.01
C LEU A 40 19.78 -1.12 -8.65
N SER A 41 20.85 -1.49 -9.36
CA SER A 41 21.65 -0.57 -10.18
C SER A 41 21.02 -0.29 -11.56
N GLN A 42 19.76 -0.69 -11.76
CA GLN A 42 19.00 -0.48 -12.99
C GLN A 42 17.59 0.01 -12.65
N SER A 43 16.97 0.72 -13.59
CA SER A 43 15.57 1.13 -13.46
C SER A 43 14.64 -0.07 -13.61
N VAL A 44 13.49 -0.02 -12.94
CA VAL A 44 12.41 -1.02 -13.02
C VAL A 44 11.09 -0.33 -13.33
N ASN A 45 10.18 -1.02 -14.00
CA ASN A 45 8.83 -0.51 -14.21
C ASN A 45 7.91 -1.05 -13.13
N LEU A 46 7.17 -0.17 -12.48
CA LEU A 46 6.05 -0.53 -11.63
C LEU A 46 4.87 -0.89 -12.53
N SER A 47 4.46 -2.16 -12.50
CA SER A 47 3.44 -2.69 -13.41
C SER A 47 2.06 -2.71 -12.77
N SER A 48 1.96 -3.01 -11.47
CA SER A 48 0.66 -3.12 -10.80
C SER A 48 0.75 -2.90 -9.29
N ILE A 49 -0.30 -2.30 -8.72
CA ILE A 49 -0.53 -2.23 -7.28
C ILE A 49 -1.90 -2.81 -6.95
N GLN A 50 -1.91 -3.92 -6.20
CA GLN A 50 -3.14 -4.61 -5.81
C GLN A 50 -3.23 -4.69 -4.30
N LEU A 51 -4.18 -3.95 -3.72
CA LEU A 51 -4.42 -3.89 -2.29
C LEU A 51 -5.82 -4.42 -1.96
N LEU A 52 -5.92 -5.11 -0.82
CA LEU A 52 -7.13 -5.64 -0.23
C LEU A 52 -7.32 -5.01 1.15
N LEU A 53 -8.49 -4.44 1.39
CA LEU A 53 -8.95 -4.00 2.69
C LEU A 53 -9.78 -5.11 3.32
N THR A 54 -9.45 -5.47 4.56
CA THR A 54 -10.29 -6.26 5.45
C THR A 54 -10.82 -5.33 6.54
N ASP A 55 -12.13 -5.09 6.53
CA ASP A 55 -12.81 -4.27 7.54
C ASP A 55 -12.92 -5.03 8.87
N GLY A 56 -13.27 -4.35 9.97
CA GLY A 56 -13.30 -4.91 11.32
C GLY A 56 -14.34 -6.03 11.51
N ASP A 57 -15.33 -6.14 10.63
CA ASP A 57 -16.31 -7.22 10.58
C ASP A 57 -15.84 -8.46 9.78
N GLY A 58 -14.65 -8.40 9.18
CA GLY A 58 -14.08 -9.44 8.33
C GLY A 58 -14.45 -9.32 6.85
N THR A 59 -15.21 -8.29 6.45
CA THR A 59 -15.52 -8.02 5.03
C THR A 59 -14.26 -7.66 4.27
N VAL A 60 -13.98 -8.38 3.18
CA VAL A 60 -12.82 -8.13 2.31
C VAL A 60 -13.25 -7.43 1.03
N SER A 61 -12.56 -6.35 0.67
CA SER A 61 -12.79 -5.58 -0.55
C SER A 61 -11.48 -5.17 -1.22
N LYS A 62 -11.51 -4.94 -2.53
CA LYS A 62 -10.37 -4.36 -3.25
C LYS A 62 -10.29 -2.85 -2.99
N LEU A 63 -9.11 -2.37 -2.67
CA LEU A 63 -8.86 -0.96 -2.41
C LEU A 63 -8.60 -0.26 -3.74
N ASN A 64 -9.44 0.73 -4.06
CA ASN A 64 -9.22 1.60 -5.21
C ASN A 64 -8.02 2.50 -4.95
N ASN A 65 -6.98 2.33 -5.75
CA ASN A 65 -5.78 3.16 -5.68
C ASN A 65 -5.62 3.95 -7.01
N PRO A 66 -4.95 5.10 -6.98
CA PRO A 66 -4.84 5.99 -8.14
C PRO A 66 -3.91 5.44 -9.22
N PHE A 67 -3.19 4.34 -8.97
CA PHE A 67 -2.34 3.70 -9.95
C PHE A 67 -3.22 3.02 -11.00
N GLN A 68 -3.46 3.72 -12.10
CA GLN A 68 -3.98 3.14 -13.34
C GLN A 68 -2.80 2.54 -14.08
N ASP A 69 -2.84 1.24 -14.41
CA ASP A 69 -1.79 0.42 -15.07
C ASP A 69 -0.99 1.21 -16.13
N ASN A 70 -0.02 1.99 -15.66
CA ASN A 70 0.86 2.85 -16.44
C ASN A 70 2.24 2.56 -15.87
N ASP A 71 3.06 1.89 -16.68
CA ASP A 71 4.44 1.50 -16.39
C ASP A 71 5.26 2.68 -15.83
N TYR A 72 5.21 2.89 -14.51
CA TYR A 72 5.93 3.97 -13.87
C TYR A 72 7.36 3.52 -13.68
N LEU A 73 8.30 4.27 -14.28
CA LEU A 73 9.72 3.93 -14.21
C LEU A 73 10.32 4.39 -12.87
N ILE A 74 10.67 3.44 -12.01
CA ILE A 74 11.44 3.68 -10.78
C ILE A 74 12.93 3.57 -11.12
N SER A 75 13.64 4.69 -11.07
CA SER A 75 15.06 4.74 -11.37
C SER A 75 15.90 3.93 -10.37
N SER A 76 17.11 3.56 -10.77
CA SER A 76 18.10 2.92 -9.89
C SER A 76 18.32 3.72 -8.61
N GLN A 77 18.25 3.08 -7.44
CA GLN A 77 18.43 3.72 -6.12
C GLN A 77 17.47 4.90 -5.87
N GLN A 78 16.26 4.86 -6.42
CA GLN A 78 15.23 5.87 -6.22
C GLN A 78 13.96 5.27 -5.66
N ASP A 79 13.13 6.15 -5.10
CA ASP A 79 11.88 5.80 -4.47
C ASP A 79 10.70 6.12 -5.38
N PHE A 80 9.71 5.24 -5.37
CA PHE A 80 8.35 5.54 -5.78
C PHE A 80 7.54 5.83 -4.52
N CYS A 81 6.81 6.94 -4.51
CA CYS A 81 5.95 7.32 -3.40
C CYS A 81 4.58 7.72 -3.93
N TYR A 82 3.53 7.15 -3.34
CA TYR A 82 2.16 7.61 -3.56
C TYR A 82 1.36 7.60 -2.27
N SER A 83 0.44 8.56 -2.18
CA SER A 83 -0.50 8.69 -1.07
C SER A 83 -1.92 8.56 -1.59
N ASN A 84 -2.80 7.96 -0.80
CA ASN A 84 -4.21 7.82 -1.15
C ASN A 84 -5.09 7.82 0.11
N ASP A 85 -6.34 8.21 -0.10
CA ASP A 85 -7.37 8.26 0.93
C ASP A 85 -8.18 6.97 0.95
N ILE A 86 -8.64 6.56 2.14
CA ILE A 86 -9.50 5.41 2.32
C ILE A 86 -10.55 5.66 3.39
N ILE A 87 -11.78 5.25 3.10
CA ILE A 87 -12.90 5.26 4.04
C ILE A 87 -13.17 3.82 4.45
N THR A 88 -13.29 3.60 5.75
CA THR A 88 -13.61 2.30 6.34
C THR A 88 -14.85 2.41 7.23
N HIS A 89 -15.52 1.28 7.46
CA HIS A 89 -16.71 1.23 8.32
C HIS A 89 -16.40 0.88 9.77
N SER A 90 -15.18 0.41 10.05
CA SER A 90 -14.71 0.10 11.40
C SER A 90 -13.54 0.99 11.83
N PRO A 91 -13.39 1.24 13.15
CA PRO A 91 -12.26 2.00 13.69
C PRO A 91 -10.92 1.25 13.62
N LEU A 92 -10.96 -0.03 13.22
CA LEU A 92 -9.82 -0.90 12.94
C LEU A 92 -10.10 -1.62 11.62
N SER A 93 -9.16 -1.54 10.69
CA SER A 93 -9.14 -2.34 9.46
C SER A 93 -7.72 -2.74 9.13
N ILE A 94 -7.58 -3.77 8.29
CA ILE A 94 -6.29 -4.30 7.85
C ILE A 94 -6.19 -4.11 6.35
N VAL A 95 -5.07 -3.62 5.87
CA VAL A 95 -4.75 -3.56 4.43
C VAL A 95 -3.55 -4.46 4.17
N GLN A 96 -3.62 -5.22 3.08
CA GLN A 96 -2.55 -6.10 2.62
C GLN A 96 -2.60 -6.22 1.10
N GLY A 97 -1.55 -6.73 0.48
CA GLY A 97 -1.57 -6.91 -0.96
C GLY A 97 -0.22 -7.24 -1.57
N LYS A 98 -0.04 -6.79 -2.82
CA LYS A 98 1.20 -6.97 -3.55
C LYS A 98 1.43 -5.85 -4.55
N ILE A 99 2.70 -5.61 -4.83
CA ILE A 99 3.18 -4.72 -5.87
C ILE A 99 3.96 -5.56 -6.87
N GLU A 100 3.72 -5.36 -8.15
CA GLU A 100 4.43 -6.05 -9.23
C GLU A 100 5.36 -5.07 -9.93
N VAL A 101 6.65 -5.41 -9.98
CA VAL A 101 7.67 -4.64 -10.69
C VAL A 101 8.28 -5.49 -11.79
N GLN A 102 8.45 -4.91 -12.97
CA GLN A 102 9.09 -5.53 -14.12
C GLN A 102 10.52 -5.01 -14.26
N LEU A 103 11.49 -5.92 -14.16
CA LEU A 103 12.91 -5.60 -14.33
C LEU A 103 13.27 -5.49 -15.82
N ASN A 104 12.67 -6.34 -16.63
CA ASN A 104 12.85 -6.42 -18.08
C ASN A 104 11.69 -7.25 -18.69
N ALA A 105 11.67 -7.40 -20.01
CA ALA A 105 10.56 -8.05 -20.74
C ALA A 105 10.25 -9.49 -20.27
N SER A 106 11.16 -10.17 -19.58
CA SER A 106 11.01 -11.57 -19.17
C SER A 106 10.99 -11.78 -17.66
N GLU A 107 11.18 -10.72 -16.87
CA GLU A 107 11.39 -10.82 -15.43
C GLU A 107 10.45 -9.88 -14.67
N LEU A 108 9.51 -10.51 -13.96
CA LEU A 108 8.55 -9.86 -13.07
C LEU A 108 8.84 -10.29 -11.63
N VAL A 109 8.92 -9.30 -10.76
CA VAL A 109 9.16 -9.47 -9.32
C VAL A 109 7.92 -9.02 -8.57
N VAL A 110 7.43 -9.88 -7.69
CA VAL A 110 6.29 -9.60 -6.83
C VAL A 110 6.80 -9.25 -5.44
N ILE A 111 6.41 -8.08 -4.95
CA ILE A 111 6.77 -7.54 -3.64
C ILE A 111 5.52 -7.59 -2.78
N MET A 112 5.58 -8.31 -1.67
CA MET A 112 4.44 -8.45 -0.77
C MET A 112 4.26 -7.18 0.06
N VAL A 113 3.02 -6.70 0.11
CA VAL A 113 2.61 -5.66 1.04
C VAL A 113 2.08 -6.38 2.27
N GLU A 114 2.95 -6.52 3.27
CA GLU A 114 2.61 -7.15 4.54
C GLU A 114 1.41 -6.46 5.21
N PRO A 115 0.56 -7.20 5.96
CA PRO A 115 -0.61 -6.64 6.58
C PRO A 115 -0.28 -5.46 7.50
N PHE A 116 -0.85 -4.30 7.23
CA PHE A 116 -0.75 -3.12 8.07
C PHE A 116 -2.13 -2.66 8.52
N ARG A 117 -2.17 -1.91 9.62
CA ARG A 117 -3.41 -1.55 10.31
C ARG A 117 -3.78 -0.11 10.02
N LEU A 118 -5.05 0.12 9.70
CA LEU A 118 -5.70 1.42 9.79
C LEU A 118 -6.43 1.45 11.13
N VAL A 119 -5.97 2.32 12.03
CA VAL A 119 -6.47 2.34 13.41
C VAL A 119 -6.64 3.75 13.92
N THR A 120 -7.79 4.01 14.55
CA THR A 120 -8.03 5.28 15.23
C THR A 120 -7.10 5.45 16.44
N PRO A 121 -6.68 6.69 16.77
CA PRO A 121 -5.95 6.96 18.00
C PRO A 121 -6.74 6.44 19.22
N ASN A 122 -6.03 5.85 20.19
CA ASN A 122 -6.58 5.29 21.44
C ASN A 122 -7.25 3.91 21.37
N LEU A 123 -7.22 3.20 20.24
CA LEU A 123 -7.79 1.84 20.16
C LEU A 123 -6.87 0.73 20.69
N LEU A 124 -5.60 1.02 20.95
CA LEU A 124 -4.62 0.09 21.52
C LEU A 124 -4.21 0.58 22.92
N HIS A 125 -4.42 -0.25 23.94
CA HIS A 125 -3.88 -0.13 25.29
C HIS A 125 -3.07 -1.39 25.60
#